data_AF-A0A139D3R0-F1
#
_entry.id   AF-A0A139D3R0-F1
#
_cell.length_a   1.000
_cell.length_b   1.000
_cell.length_c   1.000
_cell.angle_alpha   90.00
_cell.angle_beta   90.00
_cell.angle_gamma   90.00
#
_symmetry.space_group_name_H-M   'P 1'
#
loop_
_entity.id
_entity.type
_entity.pdbx_description
1 polymer ?
#
loop_
_entity_poly.entity_id
_entity_poly.type
_entity_poly.pdbx_seq_one_letter_code
_entity_poly.pdbx_strand_id
1 'polypeptide(L)'
;MGMIGKALAAPLNRWINRRLPRSDSQVFGQKNIFILPTGAGMVFGLLLLVMLVTGINYQNSLIYLLVFLLGAIFVGAMHQTHRNLSGLTLALLAAGDGEAGGDIPFRFRIASGKDDSLGLALSVASARTDGIHVPAGEVREVSLAIPAAQRGYLRPERVRIETRFPFGLLKAWSWLRPASAGTVS
;
A
#
# COMPACT_ATOMS: atom_id res chain seq x y z
N MET A 1 -24.44 5.90 7.78
CA MET A 1 -23.58 6.73 6.89
C MET A 1 -22.43 5.89 6.32
N GLY A 2 -22.70 4.85 5.51
CA GLY A 2 -21.68 3.83 5.15
C GLY A 2 -21.74 3.26 3.73
N MET A 3 -22.54 3.85 2.84
CA MET A 3 -22.87 3.24 1.53
C MET A 3 -22.12 3.84 0.32
N ILE A 4 -21.46 4.99 0.46
CA ILE A 4 -20.86 5.69 -0.69
C ILE A 4 -19.47 5.13 -1.07
N GLY A 5 -18.73 4.54 -0.12
CA GLY A 5 -17.36 4.06 -0.36
C GLY A 5 -17.22 2.74 -1.13
N LYS A 6 -18.27 1.89 -1.16
CA LYS A 6 -18.19 0.54 -1.77
C LYS A 6 -18.56 0.53 -3.26
N ALA A 7 -19.38 1.47 -3.74
CA ALA A 7 -19.86 1.49 -5.11
C ALA A 7 -18.80 1.93 -6.13
N LEU A 8 -17.83 2.78 -5.72
CA LEU A 8 -16.74 3.24 -6.58
C LEU A 8 -15.58 2.24 -6.71
N ALA A 9 -15.49 1.24 -5.82
CA ALA A 9 -14.38 0.28 -5.79
C ALA A 9 -14.52 -0.85 -6.82
N ALA A 10 -15.75 -1.20 -7.23
CA ALA A 10 -16.03 -2.32 -8.12
C ALA A 10 -15.46 -2.17 -9.56
N PRO A 11 -15.62 -1.03 -10.26
CA PRO A 11 -15.04 -0.86 -11.60
C PRO A 11 -13.50 -0.79 -11.56
N LEU A 12 -12.92 -0.17 -10.53
CA LEU A 12 -11.48 -0.10 -10.31
C LEU A 12 -10.87 -1.51 -10.15
N ASN A 13 -11.56 -2.40 -9.43
CA ASN A 13 -11.09 -3.75 -9.13
C ASN A 13 -11.03 -4.65 -10.39
N ARG A 14 -11.95 -4.46 -11.34
CA ARG A 14 -11.92 -5.17 -12.64
C ARG A 14 -10.81 -4.65 -13.56
N TRP A 15 -10.56 -3.35 -13.55
CA TRP A 15 -9.49 -2.74 -14.36
C TRP A 15 -8.09 -3.16 -13.86
N ILE A 16 -7.89 -3.20 -12.53
CA ILE A 16 -6.65 -3.68 -11.90
C ILE A 16 -6.43 -5.16 -12.21
N ASN A 17 -7.47 -6.01 -12.13
CA ASN A 17 -7.37 -7.43 -12.43
C ASN A 17 -7.00 -7.76 -13.89
N ARG A 18 -7.30 -6.87 -14.84
CA ARG A 18 -7.00 -7.08 -16.26
C ARG A 18 -5.56 -6.72 -16.63
N ARG A 19 -4.86 -5.94 -15.79
CA ARG A 19 -3.48 -5.48 -16.04
C ARG A 19 -2.40 -6.20 -15.24
N LEU A 20 -2.75 -7.02 -14.24
CA LEU A 20 -1.79 -7.79 -13.44
C LEU A 20 -1.82 -9.28 -13.82
N PRO A 21 -0.89 -9.77 -14.67
CA PRO A 21 -0.66 -11.19 -14.84
C PRO A 21 -0.27 -11.83 -13.50
N ARG A 22 -0.69 -13.08 -13.27
CA ARG A 22 -0.32 -13.83 -12.05
C ARG A 22 1.19 -14.11 -12.10
N SER A 23 1.92 -13.75 -11.05
CA SER A 23 3.36 -13.95 -10.96
C SER A 23 3.75 -14.10 -9.50
N ASP A 24 4.60 -15.08 -9.19
CA ASP A 24 5.06 -15.36 -7.82
C ASP A 24 6.04 -14.32 -7.29
N SER A 25 6.63 -13.53 -8.20
CA SER A 25 7.42 -12.34 -7.90
C SER A 25 6.91 -11.17 -8.73
N GLN A 26 6.62 -10.04 -8.07
CA GLN A 26 6.30 -8.80 -8.78
C GLN A 26 7.17 -7.67 -8.24
N VAL A 27 7.90 -7.04 -9.17
CA VAL A 27 8.60 -5.79 -8.89
C VAL A 27 7.58 -4.66 -8.97
N PHE A 28 7.47 -3.88 -7.90
CA PHE A 28 6.59 -2.72 -7.83
C PHE A 28 7.26 -1.53 -8.52
N GLY A 29 6.97 -1.40 -9.81
CA GLY A 29 7.31 -0.23 -10.62
C GLY A 29 6.20 0.83 -10.66
N GLN A 30 6.50 1.92 -11.37
CA GLN A 30 5.64 3.11 -11.51
C GLN A 30 4.22 2.84 -12.04
N LYS A 31 3.99 1.70 -12.72
CA LYS A 31 2.69 1.33 -13.31
C LYS A 31 1.75 0.60 -12.35
N ASN A 32 2.25 0.13 -11.21
CA ASN A 32 1.50 -0.73 -10.28
C ASN A 32 1.32 -0.09 -8.89
N ILE A 33 1.87 1.11 -8.68
CA ILE A 33 1.77 1.88 -7.44
C ILE A 33 0.60 2.84 -7.56
N PHE A 34 -0.38 2.71 -6.67
CA PHE A 34 -1.50 3.62 -6.57
C PHE A 34 -1.31 4.51 -5.34
N ILE A 35 -1.34 5.83 -5.53
CA ILE A 35 -1.25 6.81 -4.45
C ILE A 35 -2.60 7.51 -4.35
N LEU A 36 -3.21 7.48 -3.16
CA LEU A 36 -4.39 8.31 -2.88
C LEU A 36 -4.19 9.10 -1.59
N PRO A 37 -4.75 10.33 -1.51
CA PRO A 37 -4.81 11.06 -0.26
C PRO A 37 -5.66 10.30 0.76
N THR A 38 -5.19 10.27 2.00
CA THR A 38 -5.97 9.74 3.13
C THR A 38 -7.03 10.75 3.55
N GLY A 39 -7.91 10.38 4.49
CA GLY A 39 -8.85 11.35 5.06
C GLY A 39 -8.16 12.60 5.61
N ALA A 40 -7.01 12.44 6.26
CA ALA A 40 -6.18 13.56 6.72
C ALA A 40 -5.59 14.37 5.56
N GLY A 41 -5.11 13.71 4.49
CA GLY A 41 -4.64 14.39 3.28
C GLY A 41 -5.73 15.20 2.57
N MET A 42 -6.98 14.70 2.56
CA MET A 42 -8.12 15.42 2.01
C MET A 42 -8.46 16.67 2.84
N VAL A 43 -8.51 16.56 4.17
CA VAL A 43 -8.72 17.71 5.06
C VAL A 43 -7.60 18.73 4.91
N PHE A 44 -6.35 18.28 4.84
CA PHE A 44 -5.20 19.15 4.61
C PHE A 44 -5.28 19.90 3.27
N GLY A 45 -5.63 19.20 2.18
CA GLY A 45 -5.86 19.84 0.88
C GLY A 45 -7.00 20.84 0.88
N LEU A 46 -8.10 20.54 1.58
CA LEU A 46 -9.23 21.46 1.76
C LEU A 46 -8.81 22.70 2.54
N LEU A 47 -8.06 22.53 3.64
CA LEU A 47 -7.52 23.64 4.43
C LEU A 47 -6.59 24.53 3.61
N LEU A 48 -5.70 23.95 2.80
CA LEU A 48 -4.85 24.71 1.88
C LEU A 48 -5.66 25.54 0.89
N LEU A 49 -6.75 24.98 0.34
CA LEU A 49 -7.62 25.70 -0.58
C LEU A 49 -8.35 26.85 0.12
N VAL A 50 -8.89 26.60 1.32
CA VAL A 50 -9.53 27.64 2.13
C VAL A 50 -8.53 28.76 2.43
N MET A 51 -7.33 28.43 2.90
CA MET A 51 -6.27 29.41 3.15
C MET A 51 -5.88 30.18 1.89
N LEU A 52 -5.83 29.53 0.73
CA LEU A 52 -5.54 30.22 -0.53
C LEU A 52 -6.62 31.24 -0.85
N VAL A 53 -7.90 30.86 -0.74
CA VAL A 53 -9.03 31.78 -0.94
C VAL A 53 -9.00 32.92 0.08
N THR A 54 -8.67 32.64 1.34
CA THR A 54 -8.46 33.67 2.37
C THR A 54 -7.32 34.61 2.01
N GLY A 55 -6.17 34.09 1.56
CA GLY A 55 -5.04 34.90 1.10
C GLY A 55 -5.41 35.83 -0.06
N ILE A 56 -6.21 35.32 -1.01
CA ILE A 56 -6.77 36.09 -2.13
C ILE A 56 -7.72 37.17 -1.64
N ASN A 57 -8.66 36.81 -0.77
CA ASN A 57 -9.68 37.72 -0.27
C ASN A 57 -9.07 38.88 0.53
N TYR A 58 -8.09 38.59 1.39
CA TYR A 58 -7.46 39.57 2.27
C TYR A 58 -6.17 40.19 1.68
N GLN A 59 -5.79 39.84 0.45
CA GLN A 59 -4.51 40.23 -0.18
C GLN A 59 -3.29 40.01 0.74
N ASN A 60 -3.34 38.97 1.57
CA ASN A 60 -2.36 38.76 2.63
C ASN A 60 -1.18 37.91 2.12
N SER A 61 -0.03 38.56 1.94
CA SER A 61 1.19 37.92 1.43
C SER A 61 1.74 36.82 2.33
N LEU A 62 1.53 36.89 3.66
CA LEU A 62 1.98 35.86 4.60
C LEU A 62 1.20 34.56 4.43
N ILE A 63 -0.11 34.67 4.17
CA ILE A 63 -0.96 33.50 3.93
C ILE A 63 -0.51 32.77 2.67
N TYR A 64 -0.19 33.51 1.59
CA TYR A 64 0.36 32.90 0.38
C TYR A 64 1.66 32.16 0.65
N LEU A 65 2.62 32.78 1.36
CA LEU A 65 3.88 32.14 1.72
C LEU A 65 3.63 30.81 2.45
N LEU A 66 2.73 30.80 3.42
CA LEU A 66 2.41 29.61 4.20
C LEU A 66 1.73 28.53 3.35
N VAL A 67 0.78 28.89 2.49
CA VAL A 67 0.11 27.95 1.57
C VAL A 67 1.12 27.32 0.60
N PHE A 68 2.00 28.12 -0.01
CA PHE A 68 3.03 27.61 -0.91
C PHE A 68 4.04 26.72 -0.18
N LEU A 69 4.47 27.10 1.03
CA LEU A 69 5.38 26.30 1.84
C LEU A 69 4.77 24.92 2.18
N LEU A 70 3.54 24.92 2.70
CA LEU A 70 2.82 23.70 3.05
C LEU A 70 2.51 22.85 1.80
N GLY A 71 2.18 23.49 0.68
CA GLY A 71 2.00 22.83 -0.62
C GLY A 71 3.29 22.15 -1.10
N ALA A 72 4.44 22.83 -0.98
CA ALA A 72 5.73 22.26 -1.33
C ALA A 72 6.07 21.03 -0.45
N ILE A 73 5.81 21.11 0.86
CA ILE A 73 5.96 19.97 1.78
C ILE A 73 5.05 18.81 1.37
N PHE A 74 3.81 19.09 0.97
CA PHE A 74 2.86 18.07 0.53
C PHE A 74 3.31 17.36 -0.75
N VAL A 75 3.81 18.11 -1.74
CA VAL A 75 4.37 17.53 -2.96
C VAL A 75 5.63 16.71 -2.66
N GLY A 76 6.51 17.21 -1.79
CA GLY A 76 7.68 16.47 -1.32
C GLY A 76 7.30 15.17 -0.61
N ALA A 77 6.28 15.21 0.24
CA ALA A 77 5.71 14.03 0.88
C ALA A 77 5.18 13.03 -0.15
N MET A 78 4.48 13.50 -1.18
CA MET A 78 3.99 12.63 -2.26
C MET A 78 5.11 11.94 -3.01
N HIS A 79 6.17 12.67 -3.32
CA HIS A 79 7.36 12.11 -3.95
C HIS A 79 8.04 11.06 -3.04
N GLN A 80 8.16 11.36 -1.75
CA GLN A 80 8.74 10.43 -0.78
C GLN A 80 7.89 9.16 -0.62
N THR A 81 6.56 9.29 -0.51
CA THR A 81 5.65 8.14 -0.43
C THR A 81 5.71 7.28 -1.70
N HIS A 82 5.86 7.89 -2.88
CA HIS A 82 6.07 7.16 -4.13
C HIS A 82 7.39 6.38 -4.10
N ARG A 83 8.51 7.05 -3.76
CA ARG A 83 9.84 6.41 -3.68
C ARG A 83 9.88 5.28 -2.66
N ASN A 84 9.23 5.46 -1.52
CA ASN A 84 9.16 4.47 -0.45
C ASN A 84 8.57 3.12 -0.90
N LEU A 85 7.70 3.13 -1.91
CA LEU A 85 7.09 1.91 -2.47
C LEU A 85 7.66 1.52 -3.84
N SER A 86 8.45 2.39 -4.46
CA SER A 86 9.03 2.21 -5.78
C SER A 86 10.29 1.34 -5.72
N GLY A 87 10.35 0.31 -6.57
CA GLY A 87 11.49 -0.61 -6.61
C GLY A 87 11.44 -1.70 -5.54
N LEU A 88 10.40 -1.73 -4.70
CA LEU A 88 10.12 -2.87 -3.83
C LEU A 88 9.78 -4.09 -4.66
N THR A 89 10.35 -5.23 -4.30
CA THR A 89 10.01 -6.53 -4.89
C THR A 89 9.36 -7.38 -3.83
N LEU A 90 8.14 -7.85 -4.10
CA LEU A 90 7.45 -8.80 -3.24
C LEU A 90 7.41 -10.15 -3.94
N ALA A 91 7.95 -11.16 -3.27
CA ALA A 91 7.96 -12.53 -3.71
C ALA A 91 7.33 -13.45 -2.65
N LEU A 92 6.52 -14.42 -3.06
CA LEU A 92 6.09 -15.49 -2.17
C LEU A 92 7.24 -16.50 -2.10
N LEU A 93 7.79 -16.72 -0.90
CA LEU A 93 8.92 -17.62 -0.70
C LEU A 93 8.45 -19.07 -0.51
N ALA A 94 7.47 -19.23 0.36
CA ALA A 94 6.88 -20.53 0.67
C ALA A 94 5.47 -20.32 1.20
N ALA A 95 4.53 -21.10 0.69
CA ALA A 95 3.27 -21.32 1.35
C ALA A 95 3.50 -22.46 2.35
N GLY A 96 3.39 -22.17 3.65
CA GLY A 96 3.57 -23.20 4.67
C GLY A 96 2.51 -24.31 4.55
N ASP A 97 2.76 -25.41 5.25
CA ASP A 97 1.78 -26.47 5.43
C ASP A 97 1.05 -26.28 6.76
N GLY A 98 -0.23 -26.62 6.79
CA GLY A 98 -1.01 -26.64 8.01
C GLY A 98 -2.26 -27.48 7.88
N GLU A 99 -2.95 -27.65 9.01
CA GLU A 99 -4.15 -28.46 9.11
C GLU A 99 -5.41 -27.61 8.88
N ALA A 100 -6.46 -28.23 8.35
CA ALA A 100 -7.74 -27.54 8.20
C ALA A 100 -8.30 -27.09 9.56
N GLY A 101 -8.74 -25.83 9.61
CA GLY A 101 -9.16 -25.15 10.83
C GLY A 101 -8.03 -24.38 11.54
N GLY A 102 -6.78 -24.53 11.10
CA GLY A 102 -5.62 -23.83 11.62
C GLY A 102 -5.16 -22.64 10.77
N ASP A 103 -4.18 -21.90 11.30
CA ASP A 103 -3.51 -20.82 10.60
C ASP A 103 -2.26 -21.32 9.88
N ILE A 104 -2.18 -21.06 8.58
CA ILE A 104 -1.05 -21.47 7.75
C ILE A 104 -0.07 -20.30 7.62
N PRO A 105 1.22 -20.47 7.99
CA PRO A 105 2.20 -19.40 7.85
C PRO A 105 2.68 -19.29 6.39
N PHE A 106 2.27 -18.23 5.70
CA PHE A 106 2.80 -17.85 4.39
C PHE A 106 4.01 -16.93 4.56
N ARG A 107 5.16 -17.34 4.03
CA ARG A 107 6.39 -16.54 4.08
C ARG A 107 6.50 -15.71 2.81
N PHE A 108 6.48 -14.40 2.99
CA PHE A 108 6.71 -13.42 1.94
C PHE A 108 8.09 -12.81 2.10
N ARG A 109 8.79 -12.64 0.99
CA ARG A 109 10.06 -11.92 0.92
C ARG A 109 9.82 -10.55 0.31
N ILE A 110 10.22 -9.51 1.03
CA ILE A 110 10.16 -8.12 0.62
C ILE A 110 11.61 -7.65 0.44
N ALA A 111 12.01 -7.42 -0.80
CA ALA A 111 13.32 -6.85 -1.10
C ALA A 111 13.16 -5.38 -1.45
N SER A 112 13.91 -4.50 -0.79
CA SER A 112 13.99 -3.11 -1.23
C SER A 112 15.00 -2.98 -2.37
N GLY A 113 14.65 -2.12 -3.33
CA GLY A 113 15.54 -1.77 -4.42
C GLY A 113 16.56 -0.73 -3.97
N LYS A 114 16.51 0.45 -4.61
CA LYS A 114 17.49 1.52 -4.41
C LYS A 114 17.17 2.46 -3.23
N ASP A 115 15.90 2.54 -2.83
CA ASP A 115 15.42 3.47 -1.81
C ASP A 115 15.01 2.72 -0.53
N ASP A 116 14.95 3.41 0.60
CA ASP A 116 14.44 2.84 1.85
C ASP A 116 12.93 2.65 1.77
N SER A 117 12.45 1.52 2.27
CA SER A 117 11.03 1.22 2.35
C SER A 117 10.59 1.08 3.80
N LEU A 118 10.03 2.16 4.34
CA LEU A 118 9.66 2.31 5.74
C LEU A 118 8.14 2.25 5.93
N GLY A 119 7.71 1.79 7.10
CA GLY A 119 6.30 1.76 7.49
C GLY A 119 5.41 0.98 6.51
N LEU A 120 5.93 -0.13 5.98
CA LEU A 120 5.17 -1.01 5.10
C LEU A 120 4.18 -1.84 5.91
N ALA A 121 3.05 -2.10 5.30
CA ALA A 121 1.99 -2.93 5.82
C ALA A 121 1.60 -3.96 4.76
N LEU A 122 1.67 -5.23 5.14
CA LEU A 122 1.30 -6.36 4.30
C LEU A 122 -0.05 -6.89 4.78
N SER A 123 -1.00 -7.09 3.86
CA SER A 123 -2.32 -7.62 4.18
C SER A 123 -2.78 -8.64 3.14
N VAL A 124 -3.36 -9.74 3.61
CA VAL A 124 -3.83 -10.86 2.80
C VAL A 124 -5.10 -11.42 3.44
N ALA A 125 -6.22 -11.42 2.70
CA ALA A 125 -7.52 -11.88 3.18
C ALA A 125 -7.90 -11.30 4.56
N SER A 126 -7.64 -12.04 5.64
CA SER A 126 -7.91 -11.65 7.04
C SER A 126 -6.64 -11.34 7.85
N ALA A 127 -5.45 -11.64 7.32
CA ALA A 127 -4.17 -11.47 7.98
C ALA A 127 -3.54 -10.12 7.62
N ARG A 128 -2.95 -9.43 8.61
CA ARG A 128 -2.26 -8.16 8.38
C ARG A 128 -1.06 -8.03 9.31
N THR A 129 0.06 -7.59 8.74
CA THR A 129 1.29 -7.22 9.46
C THR A 129 1.63 -5.78 9.11
N ASP A 130 1.73 -4.93 10.12
CA ASP A 130 2.11 -3.52 9.98
C ASP A 130 3.54 -3.30 10.50
N GLY A 131 4.14 -2.15 10.17
CA GLY A 131 5.44 -1.74 10.73
C GLY A 131 6.65 -2.47 10.14
N ILE A 132 6.54 -2.97 8.90
CA ILE A 132 7.65 -3.60 8.20
C ILE A 132 8.57 -2.50 7.66
N HIS A 133 9.86 -2.60 7.97
CA HIS A 133 10.89 -1.67 7.51
C HIS A 133 11.98 -2.46 6.80
N VAL A 134 12.29 -2.07 5.57
CA VAL A 134 13.30 -2.71 4.72
C VAL A 134 14.24 -1.61 4.22
N PRO A 135 15.47 -1.54 4.75
CA PRO A 135 16.49 -0.62 4.24
C PRO A 135 16.79 -0.85 2.75
N ALA A 136 17.31 0.16 2.07
CA ALA A 136 17.73 0.07 0.68
C ALA A 136 18.72 -1.09 0.47
N GLY A 137 18.48 -1.92 -0.55
CA GLY A 137 19.30 -3.09 -0.87
C GLY A 137 19.14 -4.28 0.09
N GLU A 138 18.34 -4.17 1.16
CA GLU A 138 18.07 -5.26 2.07
C GLU A 138 16.83 -6.07 1.69
N VAL A 139 16.78 -7.27 2.24
CA VAL A 139 15.68 -8.22 2.08
C VAL A 139 15.13 -8.57 3.45
N ARG A 140 13.81 -8.48 3.59
CA ARG A 140 13.10 -8.85 4.81
C ARG A 140 12.06 -9.91 4.55
N GLU A 141 12.05 -10.94 5.38
CA GLU A 141 11.05 -12.00 5.34
C GLU A 141 9.95 -11.71 6.37
N VAL A 142 8.70 -11.89 5.93
CA VAL A 142 7.50 -11.64 6.73
C VAL A 142 6.60 -12.85 6.62
N SER A 143 6.25 -13.43 7.77
CA SER A 143 5.29 -14.52 7.86
C SER A 143 3.90 -13.98 8.16
N LEU A 144 2.93 -14.30 7.31
CA LEU A 144 1.50 -14.03 7.54
C LEU A 144 0.78 -15.34 7.82
N ALA A 145 0.14 -15.43 8.98
CA ALA A 145 -0.75 -16.51 9.36
C ALA A 145 -2.10 -16.35 8.64
N ILE A 146 -2.41 -17.19 7.66
CA ILE A 146 -3.67 -17.16 6.91
C ILE A 146 -4.57 -18.31 7.40
N PRO A 147 -5.80 -18.04 7.86
CA PRO A 147 -6.70 -19.09 8.33
C PRO A 147 -7.14 -19.98 7.18
N ALA A 148 -6.91 -21.29 7.31
CA ALA A 148 -7.33 -22.29 6.35
C ALA A 148 -8.64 -22.96 6.79
N ALA A 149 -9.76 -22.51 6.23
CA ALA A 149 -11.09 -23.01 6.63
C ALA A 149 -11.40 -24.44 6.16
N GLN A 150 -10.76 -24.94 5.10
CA GLN A 150 -11.02 -26.26 4.51
C GLN A 150 -9.71 -26.94 4.07
N ARG A 151 -9.67 -28.28 4.14
CA ARG A 151 -8.58 -29.08 3.54
C ARG A 151 -8.54 -28.87 2.02
N GLY A 152 -7.35 -28.80 1.43
CA GLY A 152 -7.18 -28.51 0.01
C GLY A 152 -5.97 -27.61 -0.28
N TYR A 153 -6.03 -26.83 -1.35
CA TYR A 153 -4.97 -25.88 -1.69
C TYR A 153 -5.37 -24.45 -1.27
N LEU A 154 -4.63 -23.84 -0.34
CA LEU A 154 -4.87 -22.44 0.03
C LEU A 154 -4.03 -21.53 -0.86
N ARG A 155 -4.69 -20.82 -1.77
CA ARG A 155 -4.08 -19.81 -2.65
C ARG A 155 -4.53 -18.42 -2.24
N PRO A 156 -3.65 -17.56 -1.70
CA PRO A 156 -4.02 -16.17 -1.46
C PRO A 156 -4.30 -15.47 -2.80
N GLU A 157 -5.54 -15.06 -3.03
CA GLU A 157 -5.93 -14.46 -4.32
C GLU A 157 -5.16 -13.17 -4.62
N ARG A 158 -4.91 -12.36 -3.58
CA ARG A 158 -4.27 -11.04 -3.66
C ARG A 158 -3.58 -10.71 -2.34
N VAL A 159 -2.33 -10.30 -2.44
CA VAL A 159 -1.52 -9.76 -1.36
C VAL A 159 -1.41 -8.26 -1.58
N ARG A 160 -1.85 -7.46 -0.62
CA ARG A 160 -1.72 -6.00 -0.67
C ARG A 160 -0.56 -5.56 0.19
N ILE A 161 0.34 -4.81 -0.42
CA ILE A 161 1.33 -4.02 0.31
C ILE A 161 0.87 -2.56 0.30
N GLU A 162 0.92 -1.90 1.44
CA GLU A 162 0.63 -0.46 1.56
C GLU A 162 1.67 0.25 2.41
N THR A 163 1.85 1.54 2.16
CA THR A 163 2.60 2.44 3.03
C THR A 163 1.84 3.74 3.21
N ARG A 164 2.05 4.36 4.37
CA ARG A 164 1.55 5.70 4.71
C ARG A 164 2.69 6.63 5.11
N PHE A 165 3.93 6.17 4.99
CA PHE A 165 5.10 6.96 5.33
C PHE A 165 5.28 8.09 4.30
N PRO A 166 5.74 9.29 4.70
CA PRO A 166 6.14 9.71 6.07
C PRO A 166 5.02 10.27 6.96
N PHE A 167 4.13 11.10 6.43
CA PHE A 167 3.20 11.91 7.25
C PHE A 167 1.80 11.32 7.43
N GLY A 168 1.50 10.18 6.81
CA GLY A 168 0.15 9.60 6.85
C GLY A 168 -0.90 10.36 6.03
N LEU A 169 -0.53 11.44 5.36
CA LEU A 169 -1.40 12.24 4.47
C LEU A 169 -1.72 11.51 3.17
N LEU A 170 -0.81 10.65 2.73
CA LEU A 170 -0.90 9.91 1.48
C LEU A 170 -0.77 8.44 1.78
N LYS A 171 -1.54 7.63 1.07
CA LYS A 171 -1.46 6.18 1.15
C LYS A 171 -1.10 5.66 -0.22
N ALA A 172 0.06 5.02 -0.30
CA ALA A 172 0.45 4.26 -1.47
C ALA A 172 0.14 2.78 -1.23
N TRP A 173 -0.39 2.08 -2.24
CA TRP A 173 -0.56 0.64 -2.20
C TRP A 173 -0.27 0.00 -3.54
N SER A 174 0.08 -1.27 -3.47
CA SER A 174 0.28 -2.14 -4.62
C SER A 174 -0.28 -3.54 -4.32
N TRP A 175 -0.56 -4.28 -5.39
CA TRP A 175 -1.12 -5.63 -5.33
C TRP A 175 -0.14 -6.62 -5.96
N LEU A 176 0.03 -7.76 -5.31
CA LEU A 176 0.67 -8.97 -5.84
C LEU A 176 -0.39 -10.07 -5.93
N ARG A 177 -0.37 -10.85 -7.02
CA ARG A 177 -1.21 -12.04 -7.19
C ARG A 177 -0.31 -13.27 -7.32
N PRO A 178 0.01 -13.96 -6.22
CA PRO A 178 0.82 -15.17 -6.29
C PRO A 178 0.09 -16.25 -7.09
N ALA A 179 0.85 -16.99 -7.90
CA ALA A 179 0.39 -18.13 -8.68
C ALA A 179 0.51 -19.45 -7.90
N SER A 180 1.48 -19.51 -6.98
CA SER A 180 1.79 -20.66 -6.11
C SER A 180 0.75 -20.88 -5.01
N ALA A 181 0.58 -22.16 -4.63
CA ALA A 181 -0.44 -22.66 -3.72
C ALA A 181 0.18 -23.26 -2.46
N GLY A 182 -0.39 -22.97 -1.29
CA GLY A 182 -0.14 -23.76 -0.09
C GLY A 182 -0.94 -25.04 -0.09
N THR A 183 -0.40 -26.08 0.51
CA THR A 183 -1.06 -27.36 0.74
C THR A 183 -1.65 -27.38 2.16
N VAL A 184 -2.94 -27.69 2.24
CA VAL A 184 -3.69 -27.89 3.50
C VAL A 184 -4.02 -29.37 3.58
N SER A 185 -3.35 -30.08 4.50
CA SER A 185 -3.52 -31.52 4.65
C SER A 185 -4.67 -31.90 5.58
#